data_AF-A0A6L3ACA8-F1
#
_entry.id   AF-A0A6L3ACA8-F1
#
_cell.length_a   1.000
_cell.length_b   1.000
_cell.length_c   1.000
_cell.angle_alpha   90.00
_cell.angle_beta   90.00
_cell.angle_gamma   90.00
#
_symmetry.space_group_name_H-M   'P 1'
#
loop_
_entity.id
_entity.type
_entity.pdbx_description
1 polymer ?
#
loop_
_entity_poly.entity_id
_entity_poly.type
_entity_poly.pdbx_seq_one_letter_code
_entity_poly.pdbx_strand_id
1 'polypeptide(L)'
;RRDVDLVGLVALLRLGRRQLLEALTTAVKNLPEREWLIVSLYYHDEMTMKEIAQILDISESRVCQLHGRALGRLRARLARDRAA
;
A
#
# COMPACT_ATOMS: atom_id res chain seq x y z
N ARG A 1 -35.88 16.13 9.51
CA ARG A 1 -34.57 15.86 10.18
C ARG A 1 -34.05 14.58 9.54
N ARG A 2 -32.84 14.60 9.00
CA ARG A 2 -32.26 13.45 8.27
C ARG A 2 -31.92 12.38 9.31
N ASP A 3 -32.74 11.34 9.40
CA ASP A 3 -32.39 10.14 10.13
C ASP A 3 -31.29 9.43 9.35
N VAL A 4 -30.03 9.69 9.72
CA VAL A 4 -28.94 8.80 9.35
C VAL A 4 -28.97 7.68 10.37
N ASP A 5 -29.59 6.56 10.01
CA ASP A 5 -29.66 5.39 10.86
C ASP A 5 -28.32 4.63 10.88
N LEU A 6 -28.18 3.70 11.84
CA LEU A 6 -26.96 2.92 12.01
C LEU A 6 -26.60 2.14 10.74
N VAL A 7 -27.59 1.69 9.98
CA VAL A 7 -27.41 0.99 8.71
C VAL A 7 -26.79 1.91 7.66
N GLY A 8 -27.30 3.14 7.53
CA GLY A 8 -26.74 4.16 6.66
C GLY A 8 -25.30 4.55 7.05
N LEU A 9 -25.01 4.72 8.34
CA LEU A 9 -23.65 5.01 8.83
C LEU A 9 -22.67 3.87 8.51
N VAL A 10 -23.07 2.63 8.74
CA VAL A 10 -22.23 1.46 8.43
C VAL A 10 -22.02 1.31 6.92
N ALA A 11 -23.03 1.62 6.10
CA ALA A 11 -22.91 1.63 4.65
C ALA A 11 -21.90 2.69 4.17
N LEU A 12 -21.94 3.90 4.73
CA LEU A 12 -20.97 4.97 4.43
C LEU A 12 -19.54 4.57 4.80
N LEU A 13 -19.35 3.96 5.97
CA LEU A 13 -18.03 3.45 6.39
C LEU A 13 -17.51 2.37 5.44
N ARG A 14 -18.37 1.45 4.98
CA ARG A 14 -18.01 0.40 4.01
C ARG A 14 -17.61 0.99 2.65
N LEU A 15 -18.32 2.00 2.18
CA LEU A 15 -18.01 2.70 0.93
C LEU A 15 -16.64 3.39 1.01
N GLY A 16 -16.39 4.14 2.08
CA GLY A 16 -15.09 4.80 2.30
C GLY A 16 -13.93 3.80 2.37
N ARG A 17 -14.14 2.64 3.03
CA ARG A 17 -13.15 1.57 3.05
C ARG A 17 -12.88 0.99 1.66
N ARG A 18 -13.92 0.77 0.86
CA ARG A 18 -13.78 0.18 -0.49
C ARG A 18 -13.00 1.10 -1.41
N GLN A 19 -13.32 2.40 -1.40
CA GLN A 19 -12.58 3.42 -2.16
C GLN A 19 -11.11 3.49 -1.75
N LEU A 20 -10.82 3.43 -0.44
CA LEU A 20 -9.44 3.41 0.05
C LEU A 20 -8.67 2.17 -0.44
N LEU A 21 -9.31 0.99 -0.40
CA LEU A 21 -8.71 -0.25 -0.90
C LEU A 21 -8.46 -0.20 -2.41
N GLU A 22 -9.39 0.35 -3.19
CA GLU A 22 -9.23 0.52 -4.64
C GLU A 22 -8.09 1.49 -4.99
N ALA A 23 -8.00 2.62 -4.28
CA ALA A 23 -6.92 3.58 -4.43
C ALA A 23 -5.56 2.95 -4.06
N LEU A 24 -5.49 2.22 -2.94
CA LEU A 24 -4.28 1.50 -2.54
C LEU A 24 -3.88 0.43 -3.55
N THR A 25 -4.85 -0.36 -4.02
CA THR A 25 -4.61 -1.41 -5.02
C THR A 25 -4.04 -0.82 -6.30
N THR A 26 -4.60 0.30 -6.75
CA THR A 26 -4.11 1.03 -7.92
C THR A 26 -2.73 1.61 -7.69
N ALA A 27 -2.46 2.16 -6.50
CA ALA A 27 -1.15 2.69 -6.14
C ALA A 27 -0.07 1.61 -6.12
N VAL A 28 -0.36 0.43 -5.55
CA VAL A 28 0.56 -0.72 -5.50
C VAL A 28 0.86 -1.23 -6.91
N LYS A 29 -0.14 -1.35 -7.78
CA LYS A 29 0.05 -1.76 -9.19
C LYS A 29 0.94 -0.82 -10.01
N ASN A 30 1.04 0.45 -9.59
CA ASN A 30 1.85 1.47 -10.27
C ASN A 30 3.25 1.65 -9.65
N LEU A 31 3.62 0.81 -8.68
CA LEU A 31 4.99 0.81 -8.16
C LEU A 31 5.96 0.31 -9.25
N PRO A 32 7.21 0.84 -9.28
CA PRO A 32 8.28 0.23 -10.05
C PRO A 32 8.43 -1.25 -9.70
N GLU A 33 8.69 -2.09 -10.68
CA GLU A 33 8.74 -3.56 -10.52
C GLU A 33 9.59 -4.02 -9.32
N ARG A 34 10.80 -3.45 -9.16
CA ARG A 34 11.69 -3.79 -8.03
C ARG A 34 11.11 -3.36 -6.66
N GLU A 35 10.41 -2.25 -6.61
CA GLU A 35 9.76 -1.76 -5.38
C GLU A 35 8.54 -2.62 -5.05
N TRP A 36 7.74 -2.97 -6.06
CA TRP A 36 6.59 -3.87 -5.92
C TRP A 36 7.01 -5.25 -5.42
N LEU A 37 8.06 -5.85 -6.01
CA LEU A 37 8.55 -7.17 -5.63
C LEU A 37 9.01 -7.19 -4.17
N ILE A 38 9.74 -6.16 -3.71
CA ILE A 38 10.17 -6.04 -2.31
C ILE A 38 8.97 -5.92 -1.37
N VAL A 39 7.96 -5.14 -1.74
CA VAL A 39 6.72 -5.01 -0.94
C VAL A 39 5.95 -6.33 -0.92
N SER A 40 5.89 -7.06 -2.02
CA SER A 40 5.26 -8.39 -2.09
C SER A 40 5.96 -9.37 -1.16
N LEU A 41 7.28 -9.54 -1.30
CA LEU A 41 8.04 -10.48 -0.48
C LEU A 41 7.95 -10.15 1.02
N TYR A 42 7.91 -8.86 1.37
CA TYR A 42 7.82 -8.43 2.77
C TYR A 42 6.42 -8.63 3.38
N TYR A 43 5.35 -8.25 2.68
CA TYR A 43 3.99 -8.24 3.24
C TYR A 43 3.14 -9.46 2.89
N HIS A 44 3.40 -10.12 1.76
CA HIS A 44 2.68 -11.32 1.34
C HIS A 44 3.43 -12.58 1.76
N ASP A 45 4.73 -12.63 1.51
CA ASP A 45 5.56 -13.81 1.77
C ASP A 45 6.24 -13.77 3.16
N GLU A 46 5.93 -12.74 3.96
CA GLU A 46 6.42 -12.53 5.34
C GLU A 46 7.96 -12.57 5.49
N MET A 47 8.69 -12.25 4.42
CA MET A 47 10.14 -12.31 4.41
C MET A 47 10.80 -11.14 5.13
N THR A 48 11.93 -11.39 5.77
CA THR A 48 12.77 -10.34 6.37
C THR A 48 13.58 -9.60 5.31
N MET A 49 14.01 -8.36 5.62
CA MET A 49 14.86 -7.56 4.72
C MET A 49 16.17 -8.28 4.35
N LYS A 50 16.69 -9.10 5.27
CA LYS A 50 17.88 -9.91 5.07
C LYS A 50 17.65 -11.05 4.08
N GLU A 51 16.54 -11.77 4.18
CA GLU A 51 16.21 -12.86 3.24
C GLU A 51 15.90 -12.31 1.84
N ILE A 52 15.18 -11.18 1.77
CA ILE A 52 14.92 -10.48 0.50
C ILE A 52 16.23 -10.03 -0.16
N ALA A 53 17.17 -9.50 0.62
CA ALA A 53 18.50 -9.12 0.14
C ALA A 53 19.25 -10.30 -0.48
N GLN A 54 19.17 -11.47 0.14
CA GLN A 54 19.79 -12.70 -0.38
C GLN A 54 19.11 -13.18 -1.68
N ILE A 55 17.78 -13.16 -1.76
CA ILE A 55 17.04 -13.58 -2.96
C ILE A 55 17.30 -12.65 -4.15
N LEU A 56 17.36 -11.34 -3.89
CA LEU A 56 17.51 -10.32 -4.93
C LEU A 56 18.97 -9.98 -5.25
N ASP A 57 19.93 -10.65 -4.62
CA ASP A 57 21.38 -10.42 -4.73
C ASP A 57 21.77 -8.93 -4.58
N ILE A 58 21.27 -8.30 -3.52
CA ILE A 58 21.55 -6.90 -3.17
C ILE A 58 21.77 -6.75 -1.65
N SER A 59 22.33 -5.63 -1.22
CA SER A 59 22.51 -5.38 0.23
C SER A 59 21.18 -5.11 0.94
N GLU A 60 21.09 -5.49 2.21
CA GLU A 60 19.94 -5.20 3.09
C GLU A 60 19.62 -3.71 3.16
N SER A 61 20.65 -2.86 3.21
CA SER A 61 20.48 -1.39 3.14
C SER A 61 19.78 -0.96 1.86
N ARG A 62 20.09 -1.59 0.71
CA ARG A 62 19.44 -1.29 -0.56
C ARG A 62 17.97 -1.73 -0.56
N VAL A 63 17.65 -2.88 0.05
CA VAL A 63 16.26 -3.34 0.24
C VAL A 63 15.48 -2.33 1.08
N CYS A 64 16.02 -1.91 2.23
CA CYS A 64 15.40 -0.94 3.12
C CYS A 64 15.10 0.40 2.40
N GLN A 65 16.04 0.89 1.60
CA GLN A 65 15.85 2.11 0.79
C GLN A 65 14.75 1.93 -0.27
N LEU A 66 14.73 0.81 -0.98
CA LEU A 66 13.71 0.51 -1.99
C LEU A 66 12.32 0.39 -1.34
N HIS A 67 12.22 -0.32 -0.22
CA HIS A 67 11.00 -0.44 0.56
C HIS A 67 10.51 0.93 1.05
N GLY A 68 11.39 1.76 1.60
CA GLY A 68 11.07 3.11 2.04
C GLY A 68 10.57 4.01 0.89
N ARG A 69 11.19 3.92 -0.30
CA ARG A 69 10.72 4.63 -1.50
C ARG A 69 9.34 4.16 -1.94
N ALA A 70 9.09 2.85 -1.92
CA ALA A 70 7.79 2.27 -2.24
C ALA A 70 6.70 2.86 -1.33
N LEU A 71 6.91 2.82 0.00
CA LEU A 71 5.98 3.41 0.97
C LEU A 71 5.77 4.91 0.77
N GLY A 72 6.84 5.65 0.45
CA GLY A 72 6.75 7.08 0.12
C GLY A 72 5.86 7.34 -1.08
N ARG A 73 6.02 6.57 -2.16
CA ARG A 73 5.16 6.68 -3.37
C ARG A 73 3.71 6.34 -3.08
N LEU A 74 3.45 5.26 -2.32
CA LEU A 74 2.10 4.86 -1.93
C LEU A 74 1.40 5.96 -1.14
N ARG A 75 2.08 6.54 -0.14
CA ARG A 75 1.54 7.67 0.65
C ARG A 75 1.23 8.88 -0.23
N ALA A 76 2.15 9.26 -1.13
CA ALA A 76 1.94 10.39 -2.03
C ALA A 76 0.80 10.16 -3.02
N ARG A 77 0.55 8.92 -3.45
CA ARG A 77 -0.59 8.60 -4.32
C ARG A 77 -1.90 8.68 -3.56
N LEU A 78 -1.99 8.03 -2.41
CA LEU A 78 -3.20 8.05 -1.57
C LEU A 78 -3.57 9.47 -1.08
N ALA A 79 -2.58 10.32 -0.83
CA ALA A 79 -2.82 11.71 -0.48
C ALA A 79 -3.46 12.51 -1.64
N ARG A 80 -3.05 12.24 -2.89
CA ARG A 80 -3.65 12.86 -4.09
C ARG A 80 -5.06 12.35 -4.34
N ASP A 81 -5.27 11.03 -4.23
CA ASP A 81 -6.59 10.42 -4.48
C ASP A 81 -7.63 10.83 -3.43
N ARG A 82 -7.22 11.29 -2.24
CA ARG A 82 -8.11 11.89 -1.23
C ARG A 82 -8.42 13.37 -1.44
N ALA A 83 -7.60 14.06 -2.24
CA ALA A 83 -7.73 15.49 -2.53
C ALA A 83 -8.45 15.78 -3.86
N ALA A 84 -8.70 14.74 -4.66
CA ALA A 84 -9.48 14.77 -5.90
C ALA A 84 -10.93 14.36 -5.61
#